data_AF-A0A179VBM2-F1
#
_entry.id   AF-A0A179VBM2-F1
#
_cell.length_a   1.000
_cell.length_b   1.000
_cell.length_c   1.000
_cell.angle_alpha   90.00
_cell.angle_beta   90.00
_cell.angle_gamma   90.00
#
_symmetry.space_group_name_H-M   'P 1'
#
loop_
_entity.id
_entity.type
_entity.pdbx_description
1 polymer ?
#
loop_
_entity_poly.entity_id
_entity_poly.type
_entity_poly.pdbx_seq_one_letter_code
_entity_poly.pdbx_strand_id
1 'polypeptide(L)'
;MTAAQAEARAITAHGEPTYRWSDLRAHRSALGLRREEIVALLGINGHKYWERETGSRPVGADLMPAVLGMERFVQRITLQEIAAIEADPPARGGTVVLEVFGDQAEFDRSYPDAQAEFGGVRYPLLFQQVAIGRASAELTRRGYVVEVYRGDLRVDLAVRRLAAGLLKGDTIALLGVDRKRYYRWEAGTNPPPAGLIAELQAVDDFIDEAAADLRVETAGGLSVVMTVEDDEVFKQMYPRACTTRGGNRYPLRVLRLAAVRRASAIRSSGGDARIVVTGDIV
;
A
#
# COMPACT_ATOMS: atom_id res chain seq x y z
N MET A 1 -20.19 -13.13 22.75
CA MET A 1 -18.94 -12.37 22.57
C MET A 1 -18.22 -12.99 21.40
N THR A 2 -18.04 -12.27 20.31
CA THR A 2 -17.39 -12.79 19.09
C THR A 2 -15.88 -12.92 19.33
N ALA A 3 -15.19 -13.75 18.54
CA ALA A 3 -13.73 -13.85 18.58
C ALA A 3 -13.07 -12.47 18.36
N ALA A 4 -13.66 -11.68 17.45
CA ALA A 4 -13.22 -10.33 17.16
C ALA A 4 -13.41 -9.35 18.34
N GLN A 5 -14.52 -9.46 19.10
CA GLN A 5 -14.71 -8.69 20.34
C GLN A 5 -13.75 -9.12 21.45
N ALA A 6 -13.41 -10.41 21.53
CA ALA A 6 -12.40 -10.92 22.46
C ALA A 6 -11.00 -10.43 22.09
N GLU A 7 -10.68 -10.36 20.80
CA GLU A 7 -9.41 -9.86 20.30
C GLU A 7 -9.27 -8.34 20.44
N ALA A 8 -10.32 -7.58 20.11
CA ALA A 8 -10.40 -6.14 20.36
C ALA A 8 -10.30 -5.83 21.86
N ARG A 9 -10.93 -6.64 22.72
CA ARG A 9 -10.72 -6.54 24.17
C ARG A 9 -9.30 -6.87 24.58
N ALA A 10 -8.67 -7.90 24.00
CA ALA A 10 -7.28 -8.23 24.27
C ALA A 10 -6.30 -7.13 23.85
N ILE A 11 -6.61 -6.34 22.81
CA ILE A 11 -5.85 -5.14 22.44
C ILE A 11 -5.94 -4.08 23.54
N THR A 12 -7.10 -3.92 24.17
CA THR A 12 -7.32 -2.93 25.23
C THR A 12 -6.96 -3.41 26.65
N ALA A 13 -6.84 -4.72 26.88
CA ALA A 13 -6.71 -5.31 28.23
C ALA A 13 -5.34 -5.11 28.88
N HIS A 14 -4.30 -4.76 28.12
CA HIS A 14 -2.94 -4.55 28.63
C HIS A 14 -2.59 -3.09 28.96
N GLY A 15 -3.59 -2.22 29.09
CA GLY A 15 -3.39 -0.83 29.52
C GLY A 15 -2.97 0.14 28.41
N GLU A 16 -2.51 -0.37 27.25
CA GLU A 16 -2.31 0.42 26.02
C GLU A 16 -2.72 -0.39 24.78
N PRO A 17 -3.36 0.23 23.77
CA PRO A 17 -3.70 -0.42 22.51
C PRO A 17 -2.44 -0.71 21.68
N THR A 18 -1.79 -1.84 21.97
CA THR A 18 -0.54 -2.24 21.33
C THR A 18 -0.73 -2.68 19.88
N TYR A 19 0.20 -2.28 19.00
CA TYR A 19 0.23 -2.77 17.62
C TYR A 19 0.63 -4.24 17.54
N ARG A 20 0.05 -4.94 16.56
CA ARG A 20 0.25 -6.37 16.33
C ARG A 20 1.04 -6.66 15.06
N TRP A 21 1.40 -7.93 14.89
CA TRP A 21 2.10 -8.44 13.71
C TRP A 21 1.35 -8.13 12.40
N SER A 22 0.02 -8.10 12.46
CA SER A 22 -0.89 -7.77 11.35
C SER A 22 -0.73 -6.33 10.91
N ASP A 23 -0.66 -5.37 11.85
CA ASP A 23 -0.37 -3.96 11.55
C ASP A 23 0.96 -3.85 10.81
N LEU A 24 2.01 -4.45 11.36
CA LEU A 24 3.36 -4.35 10.82
C LEU A 24 3.45 -4.90 9.39
N ARG A 25 2.89 -6.10 9.17
CA ARG A 25 2.91 -6.78 7.87
C ARG A 25 2.07 -6.04 6.83
N ALA A 26 0.90 -5.53 7.23
CA ALA A 26 0.01 -4.81 6.33
C ALA A 26 0.64 -3.48 5.90
N HIS A 27 1.16 -2.70 6.85
CA HIS A 27 1.83 -1.43 6.55
C HIS A 27 3.09 -1.60 5.70
N ARG A 28 3.94 -2.60 5.98
CA ARG A 28 5.08 -2.90 5.11
C ARG A 28 4.64 -3.20 3.68
N SER A 29 3.56 -3.98 3.52
CA SER A 29 3.01 -4.30 2.21
C SER A 29 2.48 -3.07 1.47
N ALA A 30 1.82 -2.15 2.18
CA ALA A 30 1.31 -0.90 1.62
C ALA A 30 2.41 0.08 1.21
N LEU A 31 3.58 0.03 1.86
CA LEU A 31 4.78 0.74 1.47
C LEU A 31 5.51 0.10 0.27
N GLY A 32 5.00 -1.01 -0.26
CA GLY A 32 5.62 -1.75 -1.37
C GLY A 32 6.93 -2.46 -0.99
N LEU A 33 7.24 -2.56 0.31
CA LEU A 33 8.52 -3.06 0.81
C LEU A 33 8.55 -4.58 0.95
N ARG A 34 9.68 -5.16 0.58
CA ARG A 34 10.10 -6.49 1.01
C ARG A 34 10.58 -6.44 2.46
N ARG A 35 10.62 -7.61 3.08
CA ARG A 35 11.08 -7.74 4.48
C ARG A 35 12.53 -7.27 4.61
N GLU A 36 13.37 -7.62 3.66
CA GLU A 36 14.80 -7.27 3.67
C GLU A 36 15.00 -5.76 3.54
N GLU A 37 14.15 -5.09 2.76
CA GLU A 37 14.20 -3.64 2.55
C GLU A 37 13.80 -2.88 3.81
N ILE A 38 12.70 -3.25 4.47
CA ILE A 38 12.30 -2.57 5.72
C ILE A 38 13.30 -2.82 6.85
N VAL A 39 13.91 -4.00 6.91
CA VAL A 39 14.93 -4.34 7.91
C VAL A 39 16.16 -3.46 7.72
N ALA A 40 16.59 -3.26 6.48
CA ALA A 40 17.68 -2.35 6.14
C ALA A 40 17.33 -0.89 6.49
N LEU A 41 16.12 -0.43 6.14
CA LEU A 41 15.66 0.94 6.43
C LEU A 41 15.58 1.23 7.93
N LEU A 42 15.21 0.23 8.73
CA LEU A 42 15.12 0.38 10.17
C LEU A 42 16.44 0.06 10.88
N GLY A 43 17.48 -0.43 10.19
CA GLY A 43 18.74 -0.82 10.82
C GLY A 43 18.59 -1.87 11.93
N ILE A 44 17.59 -2.76 11.83
CA ILE A 44 17.29 -3.76 12.86
C ILE A 44 17.71 -5.17 12.42
N ASN A 45 17.71 -6.11 13.35
CA ASN A 45 17.98 -7.51 13.04
C ASN A 45 16.81 -8.16 12.28
N GLY A 46 17.09 -8.74 11.11
CA GLY A 46 16.06 -9.33 10.24
C GLY A 46 15.32 -10.54 10.83
N HIS A 47 15.99 -11.37 11.65
CA HIS A 47 15.32 -12.48 12.34
C HIS A 47 14.34 -11.97 13.39
N LYS A 48 14.76 -11.00 14.22
CA LYS A 48 13.86 -10.34 15.19
C LYS A 48 12.70 -9.61 14.51
N TYR A 49 12.88 -9.09 13.31
CA TYR A 49 11.80 -8.48 12.54
C TYR A 49 10.81 -9.54 12.06
N TRP A 50 11.31 -10.65 11.51
CA TRP A 50 10.47 -11.77 11.09
C TRP A 50 9.62 -12.33 12.24
N GLU A 51 10.19 -12.55 13.43
CA GLU A 51 9.44 -12.99 14.61
C GLU A 51 8.28 -12.03 14.96
N ARG A 52 8.46 -10.73 14.73
CA ARG A 52 7.41 -9.72 14.95
C ARG A 52 6.34 -9.78 13.89
N GLU A 53 6.69 -9.99 12.63
CA GLU A 53 5.72 -10.14 11.54
C GLU A 53 4.96 -11.47 11.59
N THR A 54 5.43 -12.47 12.34
CA THR A 54 4.73 -13.75 12.56
C THR A 54 3.97 -13.80 13.89
N GLY A 55 4.07 -12.76 14.72
CA GLY A 55 3.46 -12.72 16.05
C GLY A 55 4.20 -13.54 17.11
N SER A 56 5.34 -14.14 16.78
CA SER A 56 6.23 -14.83 17.73
C SER A 56 6.94 -13.87 18.70
N ARG A 57 6.94 -12.57 18.37
CA ARG A 57 7.48 -11.49 19.20
C ARG A 57 6.56 -10.27 19.17
N PRO A 58 6.37 -9.55 20.28
CA PRO A 58 5.68 -8.26 20.26
C PRO A 58 6.38 -7.25 19.34
N VAL A 59 5.60 -6.45 18.63
CA VAL A 59 6.11 -5.46 17.67
C VAL A 59 7.04 -4.45 18.34
N GLY A 60 6.70 -4.04 19.56
CA GLY A 60 7.44 -3.03 20.34
C GLY A 60 6.90 -1.62 20.09
N ALA A 61 7.11 -0.74 21.07
CA ALA A 61 6.52 0.60 21.07
C ALA A 61 7.03 1.50 19.93
N ASP A 62 8.31 1.40 19.58
CA ASP A 62 8.97 2.35 18.66
C ASP A 62 8.85 1.95 17.17
N LEU A 63 8.63 0.67 16.89
CA LEU A 63 8.69 0.14 15.54
C LEU A 63 7.54 0.65 14.67
N MET A 64 6.32 0.64 15.20
CA MET A 64 5.15 1.10 14.41
C MET A 64 5.08 2.60 14.21
N PRO A 65 5.41 3.47 15.20
CA PRO A 65 5.57 4.90 14.95
C PRO A 65 6.48 5.20 13.76
N ALA A 66 7.63 4.51 13.65
CA ALA A 66 8.56 4.67 12.53
C ALA A 66 7.93 4.24 11.19
N VAL A 67 7.24 3.09 11.15
CA VAL A 67 6.55 2.61 9.93
C VAL A 67 5.38 3.53 9.54
N LEU A 68 4.64 4.05 10.52
CA LEU A 68 3.58 5.03 10.28
C LEU A 68 4.14 6.38 9.81
N GLY A 69 5.35 6.77 10.25
CA GLY A 69 6.07 7.91 9.71
C GLY A 69 6.35 7.78 8.21
N MET A 70 6.80 6.60 7.78
CA MET A 70 7.00 6.29 6.36
C MET A 70 5.68 6.38 5.57
N GLU A 71 4.58 5.83 6.12
CA GLU A 71 3.27 5.89 5.47
C GLU A 71 2.73 7.33 5.38
N ARG A 72 2.90 8.14 6.45
CA ARG A 72 2.57 9.57 6.43
C ARG A 72 3.37 10.33 5.38
N PHE A 73 4.65 10.00 5.21
CA PHE A 73 5.49 10.59 4.17
C PHE A 73 4.95 10.29 2.76
N VAL A 74 4.66 9.02 2.46
CA VAL A 74 4.07 8.60 1.19
C VAL A 74 2.71 9.28 0.95
N GLN A 75 1.85 9.32 1.97
CA GLN A 75 0.54 9.96 1.90
C GLN A 75 0.66 11.46 1.63
N ARG A 76 1.61 12.15 2.27
CA ARG A 76 1.84 13.58 2.04
C ARG A 76 2.19 13.86 0.59
N ILE A 77 3.12 13.11 0.00
CA ILE A 77 3.46 13.26 -1.43
C ILE A 77 2.23 12.99 -2.29
N THR A 78 1.49 11.90 -2.02
CA THR A 78 0.28 11.54 -2.77
C THR A 78 -0.72 12.69 -2.82
N LEU A 79 -1.00 13.33 -1.67
CA LEU A 79 -1.93 14.45 -1.57
C LEU A 79 -1.40 15.72 -2.24
N GLN A 80 -0.09 15.97 -2.18
CA GLN A 80 0.53 17.12 -2.82
C GLN A 80 0.37 17.06 -4.35
N GLU A 81 0.57 15.89 -4.95
CA GLU A 81 0.41 15.69 -6.40
C GLU A 81 -1.05 15.84 -6.84
N ILE A 82 -1.99 15.25 -6.08
CA ILE A 82 -3.42 15.40 -6.37
C ILE A 82 -3.82 16.88 -6.28
N ALA A 83 -3.42 17.57 -5.22
CA ALA A 83 -3.75 18.98 -5.00
C ALA A 83 -3.14 19.89 -6.09
N ALA A 84 -1.95 19.58 -6.59
CA ALA A 84 -1.33 20.33 -7.69
C ALA A 84 -2.19 20.26 -8.96
N ILE A 85 -2.72 19.07 -9.29
CA ILE A 85 -3.63 18.90 -10.44
C ILE A 85 -4.99 19.53 -10.20
N GLU A 86 -5.50 19.53 -8.96
CA GLU A 86 -6.76 20.22 -8.64
C GLU A 86 -6.65 21.75 -8.74
N ALA A 87 -5.47 22.31 -8.47
CA ALA A 87 -5.23 23.74 -8.55
C ALA A 87 -5.18 24.25 -10.00
N ASP A 88 -4.74 23.41 -10.95
CA ASP A 88 -4.72 23.70 -12.39
C ASP A 88 -5.20 22.47 -13.18
N PRO A 89 -6.51 22.19 -13.16
CA PRO A 89 -7.04 20.97 -13.74
C PRO A 89 -7.02 21.06 -15.26
N PRO A 90 -6.58 19.99 -15.96
CA PRO A 90 -6.75 19.93 -17.40
C PRO A 90 -8.25 19.91 -17.73
N ALA A 91 -8.58 20.20 -18.99
CA ALA A 91 -9.95 20.05 -19.48
C ALA A 91 -10.51 18.66 -19.12
N ARG A 92 -11.83 18.54 -18.90
CA ARG A 92 -12.46 17.27 -18.50
C ARG A 92 -12.12 16.15 -19.48
N GLY A 93 -11.62 15.02 -18.95
CA GLY A 93 -11.13 13.89 -19.76
C GLY A 93 -9.75 14.11 -20.36
N GLY A 94 -9.07 15.20 -20.00
CA GLY A 94 -7.73 15.53 -20.42
C GLY A 94 -6.67 14.64 -19.78
N THR A 95 -5.48 14.70 -20.38
CA THR A 95 -4.32 13.95 -19.92
C THR A 95 -3.62 14.69 -18.78
N VAL A 96 -3.38 13.99 -17.68
CA VAL A 96 -2.50 14.41 -16.59
C VAL A 96 -1.17 13.68 -16.75
N VAL A 97 -0.07 14.43 -16.67
CA VAL A 97 1.29 13.89 -16.68
C VAL A 97 1.88 14.05 -15.29
N LEU A 98 2.29 12.94 -14.67
CA LEU A 98 3.04 12.92 -13.42
C LEU A 98 4.48 12.48 -13.67
N GLU A 99 5.40 12.94 -12.82
CA GLU A 99 6.82 12.62 -12.94
C GLU A 99 7.35 11.86 -11.71
N VAL A 100 8.24 10.91 -11.95
CA VAL A 100 9.06 10.28 -10.91
C VAL A 100 10.51 10.62 -11.12
N PHE A 101 11.24 10.76 -10.01
CA PHE A 101 12.66 11.03 -10.07
C PHE A 101 13.45 9.90 -10.76
N GLY A 102 14.54 10.30 -11.41
CA GLY A 102 15.43 9.41 -12.14
C GLY A 102 16.19 8.46 -11.21
N ASP A 103 16.64 8.99 -10.06
CA ASP A 103 17.50 8.29 -9.12
C ASP A 103 17.33 8.76 -7.66
N GLN A 104 18.04 8.09 -6.75
CA GLN A 104 18.00 8.38 -5.31
C GLN A 104 18.59 9.75 -4.98
N ALA A 105 19.61 10.23 -5.70
CA ALA A 105 20.26 11.50 -5.40
C ALA A 105 19.34 12.70 -5.72
N GLU A 106 18.55 12.60 -6.77
CA GLU A 106 17.49 13.56 -7.07
C GLU A 106 16.38 13.57 -6.01
N PHE A 107 15.94 12.39 -5.56
CA PHE A 107 14.99 12.27 -4.45
C PHE A 107 15.54 12.88 -3.15
N ASP A 108 16.79 12.58 -2.79
CA ASP A 108 17.41 13.09 -1.56
C ASP A 108 17.58 14.62 -1.59
N ARG A 109 17.85 15.21 -2.76
CA ARG A 109 17.90 16.68 -2.92
C ARG A 109 16.51 17.31 -2.77
N SER A 110 15.48 16.65 -3.27
CA SER A 110 14.11 17.17 -3.24
C SER A 110 13.43 16.99 -1.87
N TYR A 111 13.84 15.95 -1.13
CA TYR A 111 13.34 15.66 0.21
C TYR A 111 14.51 15.46 1.20
N PRO A 112 15.22 16.54 1.57
CA PRO A 112 16.41 16.47 2.42
C PRO A 112 16.14 15.99 3.84
N ASP A 113 14.87 15.90 4.25
CA ASP A 113 14.45 15.38 5.56
C ASP A 113 13.78 13.99 5.46
N ALA A 114 13.75 13.37 4.27
CA ALA A 114 13.15 12.05 4.07
C ALA A 114 14.05 10.94 4.62
N GLN A 115 13.92 10.66 5.92
CA GLN A 115 14.67 9.62 6.59
C GLN A 115 13.86 8.98 7.71
N ALA A 116 14.19 7.74 8.03
CA ALA A 116 13.60 7.03 9.15
C ALA A 116 14.00 7.71 10.46
N GLU A 117 13.00 7.99 11.30
CA GLU A 117 13.21 8.46 12.68
C GLU A 117 14.13 7.49 13.44
N PHE A 118 13.93 6.19 13.20
CA PHE A 118 14.76 5.14 13.75
C PHE A 118 15.97 4.88 12.84
N GLY A 119 17.18 5.18 13.34
CA GLY A 119 18.44 4.89 12.65
C GLY A 119 18.88 5.91 11.59
N GLY A 120 18.06 6.90 11.25
CA GLY A 120 18.44 8.00 10.35
C GLY A 120 18.67 7.59 8.89
N VAL A 121 18.25 6.39 8.50
CA VAL A 121 18.43 5.89 7.12
C VAL A 121 17.50 6.64 6.17
N ARG A 122 18.05 7.10 5.04
CA ARG A 122 17.28 7.79 4.00
C ARG A 122 16.15 6.92 3.48
N TYR A 123 15.00 7.54 3.25
CA TYR A 123 13.88 6.86 2.60
C TYR A 123 14.23 6.54 1.15
N PRO A 124 13.78 5.38 0.63
CA PRO A 124 14.07 5.00 -0.72
C PRO A 124 13.22 5.82 -1.70
N LEU A 125 13.76 6.08 -2.90
CA LEU A 125 13.03 6.62 -4.05
C LEU A 125 11.69 5.88 -4.30
N LEU A 126 11.65 4.59 -3.96
CA LEU A 126 10.46 3.74 -3.98
C LEU A 126 9.23 4.42 -3.33
N PHE A 127 9.40 5.19 -2.26
CA PHE A 127 8.29 5.87 -1.58
C PHE A 127 7.63 6.93 -2.46
N GLN A 128 8.42 7.68 -3.24
CA GLN A 128 7.88 8.63 -4.21
C GLN A 128 7.13 7.87 -5.32
N GLN A 129 7.67 6.75 -5.81
CA GLN A 129 7.00 5.93 -6.83
C GLN A 129 5.68 5.33 -6.35
N VAL A 130 5.61 4.87 -5.09
CA VAL A 130 4.35 4.44 -4.47
C VAL A 130 3.36 5.59 -4.38
N ALA A 131 3.81 6.77 -3.95
CA ALA A 131 2.96 7.95 -3.84
C ALA A 131 2.38 8.40 -5.19
N ILE A 132 3.22 8.48 -6.24
CA ILE A 132 2.78 8.82 -7.60
C ILE A 132 1.80 7.76 -8.13
N GLY A 133 2.03 6.48 -7.86
CA GLY A 133 1.10 5.43 -8.25
C GLY A 133 -0.28 5.57 -7.59
N ARG A 134 -0.32 5.93 -6.29
CA ARG A 134 -1.57 6.18 -5.55
C ARG A 134 -2.28 7.43 -6.09
N ALA A 135 -1.54 8.50 -6.36
CA ALA A 135 -2.08 9.72 -6.96
C ALA A 135 -2.65 9.44 -8.36
N SER A 136 -1.92 8.66 -9.17
CA SER A 136 -2.36 8.25 -10.50
C SER A 136 -3.67 7.46 -10.47
N ALA A 137 -3.82 6.53 -9.53
CA ALA A 137 -5.06 5.77 -9.37
C ALA A 137 -6.25 6.66 -8.98
N GLU A 138 -6.05 7.59 -8.05
CA GLU A 138 -7.07 8.53 -7.61
C GLU A 138 -7.49 9.50 -8.71
N LEU A 139 -6.53 10.07 -9.44
CA LEU A 139 -6.80 10.95 -10.58
C LEU A 139 -7.53 10.19 -11.71
N THR A 140 -7.22 8.92 -11.90
CA THR A 140 -7.95 8.06 -12.86
C THR A 140 -9.41 7.87 -12.44
N ARG A 141 -9.68 7.61 -11.16
CA ARG A 141 -11.07 7.55 -10.63
C ARG A 141 -11.84 8.85 -10.83
N ARG A 142 -11.15 9.99 -10.83
CA ARG A 142 -11.73 11.31 -11.12
C ARG A 142 -11.97 11.58 -12.61
N GLY A 143 -11.62 10.64 -13.47
CA GLY A 143 -11.89 10.68 -14.91
C GLY A 143 -10.77 11.28 -15.75
N TYR A 144 -9.55 11.42 -15.21
CA TYR A 144 -8.39 11.83 -15.98
C TYR A 144 -7.71 10.64 -16.67
N VAL A 145 -7.10 10.89 -17.84
CA VAL A 145 -6.13 9.96 -18.43
C VAL A 145 -4.78 10.26 -17.80
N VAL A 146 -4.21 9.34 -17.02
CA VAL A 146 -2.95 9.61 -16.31
C VAL A 146 -1.79 8.88 -16.95
N GLU A 147 -0.74 9.62 -17.29
CA GLU A 147 0.54 9.10 -17.73
C GLU A 147 1.63 9.45 -16.70
N VAL A 148 2.59 8.55 -16.52
CA VAL A 148 3.68 8.74 -15.55
C VAL A 148 5.01 8.52 -16.21
N TYR A 149 5.94 9.45 -16.01
CA TYR A 149 7.22 9.50 -16.69
C TYR A 149 8.41 9.56 -15.73
N ARG A 150 9.53 9.02 -16.18
CA ARG A 150 10.87 9.17 -15.56
C ARG A 150 11.82 9.67 -16.63
N GLY A 151 12.01 10.99 -16.72
CA GLY A 151 12.52 11.60 -17.95
C GLY A 151 11.64 11.20 -19.13
N ASP A 152 12.23 10.76 -20.24
CA ASP A 152 11.49 10.36 -21.45
C ASP A 152 10.84 8.96 -21.37
N LEU A 153 11.03 8.22 -20.26
CA LEU A 153 10.55 6.85 -20.12
C LEU A 153 9.18 6.81 -19.46
N ARG A 154 8.19 6.22 -20.13
CA ARG A 154 6.86 5.96 -19.55
C ARG A 154 6.91 4.80 -18.55
N VAL A 155 6.54 5.06 -17.29
CA VAL A 155 6.68 4.16 -16.14
C VAL A 155 5.38 3.98 -15.33
N ASP A 156 4.25 4.33 -15.91
CA ASP A 156 2.89 4.14 -15.35
C ASP A 156 2.64 2.72 -14.85
N LEU A 157 3.09 1.69 -15.59
CA LEU A 157 2.97 0.30 -15.16
C LEU A 157 3.73 0.02 -13.85
N ALA A 158 4.92 0.60 -13.69
CA ALA A 158 5.77 0.36 -12.52
C ALA A 158 5.17 1.00 -11.26
N VAL A 159 4.75 2.25 -11.33
CA VAL A 159 4.20 2.98 -10.19
C VAL A 159 2.84 2.43 -9.75
N ARG A 160 1.98 2.04 -10.70
CA ARG A 160 0.67 1.44 -10.39
C ARG A 160 0.83 0.08 -9.71
N ARG A 161 1.78 -0.74 -10.17
CA ARG A 161 2.12 -2.01 -9.50
C ARG A 161 2.51 -1.76 -8.04
N LEU A 162 3.38 -0.77 -7.83
CA LEU A 162 3.89 -0.43 -6.51
C LEU A 162 2.80 0.10 -5.58
N ALA A 163 1.91 0.95 -6.08
CA ALA A 163 0.75 1.45 -5.34
C ALA A 163 -0.23 0.33 -4.95
N ALA A 164 -0.38 -0.69 -5.80
CA ALA A 164 -1.12 -1.91 -5.50
C ALA A 164 -0.35 -2.90 -4.59
N GLY A 165 0.86 -2.53 -4.12
CA GLY A 165 1.69 -3.34 -3.23
C GLY A 165 2.21 -4.64 -3.85
N LEU A 166 2.05 -4.83 -5.16
CA LEU A 166 2.38 -6.08 -5.82
C LEU A 166 3.88 -6.19 -6.09
N LEU A 167 4.47 -7.36 -5.83
CA LEU A 167 5.82 -7.65 -6.32
C LEU A 167 5.76 -7.96 -7.82
N LYS A 168 6.91 -7.84 -8.50
CA LYS A 168 6.99 -8.13 -9.94
C LYS A 168 6.52 -9.56 -10.27
N GLY A 169 6.91 -10.54 -9.45
CA GLY A 169 6.50 -11.94 -9.62
C GLY A 169 4.98 -12.11 -9.49
N ASP A 170 4.40 -11.56 -8.42
CA ASP A 170 2.95 -11.56 -8.19
C ASP A 170 2.20 -10.92 -9.36
N THR A 171 2.72 -9.81 -9.89
CA THR A 171 2.10 -9.06 -10.98
C THR A 171 2.15 -9.82 -12.30
N ILE A 172 3.27 -10.46 -12.60
CA ILE A 172 3.42 -11.30 -13.80
C ILE A 172 2.42 -12.47 -13.76
N ALA A 173 2.32 -13.15 -12.61
CA ALA A 173 1.38 -14.24 -12.41
C ALA A 173 -0.07 -13.74 -12.51
N LEU A 174 -0.38 -12.63 -11.83
CA LEU A 174 -1.71 -12.00 -11.81
C LEU A 174 -2.17 -11.60 -13.21
N LEU A 175 -1.32 -10.91 -13.98
CA LEU A 175 -1.66 -10.42 -15.31
C LEU A 175 -1.55 -11.51 -16.40
N GLY A 176 -0.98 -12.67 -16.08
CA GLY A 176 -0.83 -13.78 -17.03
C GLY A 176 0.06 -13.44 -18.24
N VAL A 177 1.14 -12.69 -18.01
CA VAL A 177 2.02 -12.18 -19.07
C VAL A 177 3.41 -12.81 -19.04
N ASP A 178 4.13 -12.76 -20.16
CA ASP A 178 5.53 -13.19 -20.20
C ASP A 178 6.44 -12.27 -19.37
N ARG A 179 7.34 -12.87 -18.59
CA ARG A 179 8.27 -12.17 -17.69
C ARG A 179 9.19 -11.19 -18.43
N LYS A 180 9.75 -11.61 -19.58
CA LYS A 180 10.70 -10.77 -20.34
C LYS A 180 9.99 -9.57 -20.98
N ARG A 181 8.76 -9.75 -21.46
CA ARG A 181 7.91 -8.65 -21.94
C ARG A 181 7.56 -7.70 -20.80
N TYR A 182 7.10 -8.22 -19.68
CA TYR A 182 6.72 -7.41 -18.51
C TYR A 182 7.87 -6.50 -18.05
N TYR A 183 9.09 -7.05 -17.92
CA TYR A 183 10.25 -6.26 -17.50
C TYR A 183 10.60 -5.12 -18.46
N ARG A 184 10.43 -5.31 -19.78
CA ARG A 184 10.67 -4.25 -20.77
C ARG A 184 9.62 -3.15 -20.72
N TRP A 185 8.36 -3.49 -20.48
CA TRP A 185 7.29 -2.50 -20.29
C TRP A 185 7.52 -1.69 -19.02
N GLU A 186 7.83 -2.37 -17.91
CA GLU A 186 8.05 -1.70 -16.63
C GLU A 186 9.32 -0.83 -16.63
N ALA A 187 10.34 -1.18 -17.42
CA ALA A 187 11.53 -0.36 -17.61
C ALA A 187 11.29 0.88 -18.49
N GLY A 188 10.13 1.00 -19.12
CA GLY A 188 9.79 2.08 -20.05
C GLY A 188 10.44 1.94 -21.44
N THR A 189 11.09 0.82 -21.74
CA THR A 189 11.71 0.58 -23.07
C THR A 189 10.65 0.48 -24.18
N ASN A 190 9.46 -0.02 -23.83
CA ASN A 190 8.29 -0.03 -24.69
C ASN A 190 7.08 0.45 -23.88
N PRO A 191 6.14 1.18 -24.48
CA PRO A 191 4.91 1.54 -23.77
C PRO A 191 4.16 0.26 -23.35
N PRO A 192 3.65 0.21 -22.10
CA PRO A 192 2.82 -0.90 -21.67
C PRO A 192 1.49 -0.92 -22.45
N PRO A 193 0.92 -2.09 -22.73
CA PRO A 193 -0.43 -2.17 -23.27
C PRO A 193 -1.43 -1.50 -22.33
N ALA A 194 -2.32 -0.64 -22.86
CA ALA A 194 -3.33 0.07 -22.06
C ALA A 194 -4.20 -0.87 -21.20
N GLY A 195 -4.48 -2.07 -21.71
CA GLY A 195 -5.20 -3.09 -20.94
C GLY A 195 -4.49 -3.53 -19.66
N LEU A 196 -3.15 -3.53 -19.59
CA LEU A 196 -2.43 -3.86 -18.35
C LEU A 196 -2.50 -2.72 -17.33
N ILE A 197 -2.51 -1.48 -17.81
CA ILE A 197 -2.70 -0.30 -16.96
C ILE A 197 -4.12 -0.32 -16.36
N ALA A 198 -5.13 -0.65 -17.17
CA ALA A 198 -6.50 -0.80 -16.71
C ALA A 198 -6.66 -1.93 -15.68
N GLU A 199 -5.97 -3.07 -15.83
CA GLU A 199 -5.99 -4.13 -14.83
C GLU A 199 -5.37 -3.71 -13.50
N LEU A 200 -4.26 -2.96 -13.51
CA LEU A 200 -3.69 -2.44 -12.26
C LEU A 200 -4.54 -1.33 -11.64
N GLN A 201 -5.24 -0.53 -12.45
CA GLN A 201 -6.27 0.38 -11.95
C GLN A 201 -7.40 -0.39 -11.27
N ALA A 202 -7.91 -1.47 -11.88
CA ALA A 202 -8.98 -2.28 -11.29
C ALA A 202 -8.55 -2.92 -9.96
N VAL A 203 -7.28 -3.31 -9.81
CA VAL A 203 -6.74 -3.75 -8.51
C VAL A 203 -6.78 -2.62 -7.49
N ASP A 204 -6.39 -1.40 -7.86
CA ASP A 204 -6.43 -0.24 -6.97
C ASP A 204 -7.86 0.16 -6.58
N ASP A 205 -8.79 0.11 -7.52
CA ASP A 205 -10.21 0.38 -7.29
C ASP A 205 -10.81 -0.67 -6.34
N PHE A 206 -10.47 -1.95 -6.52
CA PHE A 206 -10.83 -2.98 -5.55
C PHE A 206 -10.24 -2.71 -4.16
N ILE A 207 -8.99 -2.23 -4.06
CA ILE A 207 -8.39 -1.88 -2.75
C ILE A 207 -9.22 -0.77 -2.08
N ASP A 208 -9.67 0.23 -2.85
CA ASP A 208 -10.48 1.33 -2.35
C ASP A 208 -11.87 0.87 -1.90
N GLU A 209 -12.57 0.11 -2.74
CA GLU A 209 -13.87 -0.50 -2.43
C GLU A 209 -13.78 -1.41 -1.20
N ALA A 210 -12.83 -2.34 -1.19
CA ALA A 210 -12.62 -3.24 -0.05
C ALA A 210 -12.28 -2.46 1.22
N ALA A 211 -11.52 -1.37 1.14
CA ALA A 211 -11.21 -0.54 2.30
C ALA A 211 -12.47 0.09 2.91
N ALA A 212 -13.43 0.51 2.07
CA ALA A 212 -14.72 1.03 2.53
C ALA A 212 -15.58 -0.06 3.20
N ASP A 213 -15.51 -1.29 2.68
CA ASP A 213 -16.29 -2.43 3.14
C ASP A 213 -15.76 -3.11 4.41
N LEU A 214 -14.46 -2.98 4.71
CA LEU A 214 -13.87 -3.61 5.89
C LEU A 214 -14.53 -3.13 7.18
N ARG A 215 -15.01 -4.10 7.98
CA ARG A 215 -15.62 -3.86 9.29
C ARG A 215 -14.65 -3.14 10.22
N VAL A 216 -15.18 -2.14 10.92
CA VAL A 216 -14.48 -1.42 11.98
C VAL A 216 -15.27 -1.56 13.27
N GLU A 217 -14.62 -2.07 14.31
CA GLU A 217 -15.18 -2.05 15.67
C GLU A 217 -14.49 -0.98 16.51
N THR A 218 -15.19 -0.44 17.50
CA THR A 218 -14.60 0.48 18.48
C THR A 218 -14.44 -0.25 19.82
N ALA A 219 -13.22 -0.25 20.36
CA ALA A 219 -12.92 -0.82 21.67
C ALA A 219 -12.03 0.15 22.45
N GLY A 220 -12.51 0.63 23.60
CA GLY A 220 -11.72 1.55 24.45
C GLY A 220 -11.26 2.83 23.74
N GLY A 221 -12.07 3.37 22.82
CA GLY A 221 -11.73 4.55 22.02
C GLY A 221 -10.82 4.28 20.81
N LEU A 222 -10.34 3.05 20.64
CA LEU A 222 -9.57 2.62 19.49
C LEU A 222 -10.50 2.03 18.41
N SER A 223 -10.26 2.39 17.16
CA SER A 223 -10.86 1.70 16.01
C SER A 223 -10.05 0.46 15.61
N VAL A 224 -10.73 -0.66 15.43
CA VAL A 224 -10.13 -1.94 15.04
C VAL A 224 -10.66 -2.31 13.67
N VAL A 225 -9.80 -2.21 12.65
CA VAL A 225 -10.07 -2.64 11.29
C VAL A 225 -9.86 -4.15 11.21
N MET A 226 -10.91 -4.87 10.85
CA MET A 226 -10.88 -6.33 10.74
C MET A 226 -10.53 -6.76 9.33
N THR A 227 -9.63 -7.73 9.21
CA THR A 227 -9.22 -8.36 7.96
C THR A 227 -9.04 -9.86 8.17
N VAL A 228 -8.77 -10.60 7.09
CA VAL A 228 -8.43 -12.03 7.13
C VAL A 228 -7.00 -12.25 6.61
N GLU A 229 -6.37 -13.36 6.99
CA GLU A 229 -5.07 -13.80 6.45
C GLU A 229 -5.13 -15.18 5.76
N ASP A 230 -6.33 -15.75 5.65
CA ASP A 230 -6.56 -16.98 4.91
C ASP A 230 -7.00 -16.67 3.47
N ASP A 231 -6.31 -17.27 2.49
CA ASP A 231 -6.52 -17.03 1.07
C ASP A 231 -7.88 -17.57 0.58
N GLU A 232 -8.36 -18.67 1.16
CA GLU A 232 -9.68 -19.23 0.82
C GLU A 232 -10.80 -18.37 1.42
N VAL A 233 -10.64 -17.88 2.65
CA VAL A 233 -11.58 -16.93 3.24
C VAL A 233 -11.62 -15.64 2.43
N PHE A 234 -10.47 -15.12 1.99
CA PHE A 234 -10.42 -13.95 1.10
C PHE A 234 -11.18 -14.17 -0.21
N LYS A 235 -10.99 -15.32 -0.87
CA LYS A 235 -11.72 -15.68 -2.10
C LYS A 235 -13.22 -15.79 -1.90
N GLN A 236 -13.66 -16.29 -0.74
CA GLN A 236 -15.07 -16.40 -0.39
C GLN A 236 -15.70 -15.04 -0.11
N MET A 237 -15.01 -14.18 0.64
CA MET A 237 -15.48 -12.81 0.96
C MET A 237 -15.55 -11.93 -0.28
N TYR A 238 -14.55 -12.03 -1.16
CA TYR A 238 -14.44 -11.19 -2.36
C TYR A 238 -14.39 -12.04 -3.63
N PRO A 239 -15.52 -12.67 -4.03
CA PRO A 239 -15.56 -13.56 -5.20
C PRO A 239 -15.28 -12.83 -6.52
N ARG A 240 -15.30 -11.51 -6.54
CA ARG A 240 -14.95 -10.66 -7.70
C ARG A 240 -13.52 -10.14 -7.69
N ALA A 241 -12.71 -10.47 -6.67
CA ALA A 241 -11.29 -10.08 -6.60
C ALA A 241 -10.45 -10.90 -7.59
N CYS A 242 -10.58 -10.60 -8.88
CA CYS A 242 -9.84 -11.23 -9.96
C CYS A 242 -9.62 -10.28 -11.16
N THR A 243 -8.63 -10.58 -11.99
CA THR A 243 -8.39 -9.82 -13.22
C THR A 243 -9.53 -9.97 -14.20
N THR A 244 -9.82 -8.91 -14.94
CA THR A 244 -10.93 -8.89 -15.90
C THR A 244 -10.63 -9.81 -17.09
N ARG A 245 -9.38 -9.79 -17.58
CA ARG A 245 -8.96 -10.53 -18.76
C ARG A 245 -8.75 -12.02 -18.51
N GLY A 246 -8.20 -12.38 -17.35
CA GLY A 246 -7.73 -13.74 -17.06
C GLY A 246 -8.51 -14.46 -15.98
N GLY A 247 -9.35 -13.76 -15.21
CA GLY A 247 -9.98 -14.33 -14.02
C GLY A 247 -8.98 -14.73 -12.93
N ASN A 248 -7.72 -14.28 -13.03
CA ASN A 248 -6.68 -14.62 -12.05
C ASN A 248 -6.98 -13.91 -10.74
N ARG A 249 -6.99 -14.65 -9.64
CA ARG A 249 -7.32 -14.13 -8.31
C ARG A 249 -6.29 -13.09 -7.85
N TYR A 250 -6.78 -12.03 -7.22
CA TYR A 250 -5.92 -11.07 -6.55
C TYR A 250 -5.21 -11.76 -5.39
N PRO A 251 -3.93 -11.46 -5.12
CA PRO A 251 -3.26 -12.02 -3.96
C PRO A 251 -3.80 -11.35 -2.69
N LEU A 252 -3.86 -12.11 -1.59
CA LEU A 252 -4.26 -11.63 -0.25
C LEU A 252 -3.59 -10.32 0.18
N ARG A 253 -2.37 -10.03 -0.31
CA ARG A 253 -1.69 -8.75 -0.05
C ARG A 253 -2.53 -7.53 -0.44
N VAL A 254 -3.36 -7.62 -1.48
CA VAL A 254 -4.26 -6.54 -1.90
C VAL A 254 -5.25 -6.18 -0.78
N LEU A 255 -5.80 -7.18 -0.07
CA LEU A 255 -6.67 -6.94 1.10
C LEU A 255 -5.91 -6.26 2.25
N ARG A 256 -4.63 -6.60 2.46
CA ARG A 256 -3.80 -5.91 3.48
C ARG A 256 -3.66 -4.41 3.19
N LEU A 257 -3.57 -4.04 1.91
CA LEU A 257 -3.55 -2.64 1.50
C LEU A 257 -4.89 -1.96 1.79
N ALA A 258 -6.01 -2.65 1.55
CA ALA A 258 -7.33 -2.13 1.87
C ALA A 258 -7.47 -1.85 3.37
N ALA A 259 -6.99 -2.76 4.22
CA ALA A 259 -6.96 -2.57 5.67
C ALA A 259 -6.11 -1.35 6.07
N VAL A 260 -4.96 -1.13 5.42
CA VAL A 260 -4.12 0.06 5.65
C VAL A 260 -4.80 1.34 5.18
N ARG A 261 -5.47 1.35 4.03
CA ARG A 261 -6.22 2.53 3.55
C ARG A 261 -7.33 2.90 4.55
N ARG A 262 -8.10 1.91 5.00
CA ARG A 262 -9.15 2.10 6.01
C ARG A 262 -8.60 2.63 7.32
N ALA A 263 -7.54 2.01 7.84
CA ALA A 263 -6.90 2.45 9.09
C ALA A 263 -6.29 3.85 8.95
N SER A 264 -5.76 4.20 7.77
CA SER A 264 -5.19 5.52 7.50
C SER A 264 -6.26 6.60 7.38
N ALA A 265 -7.40 6.32 6.76
CA ALA A 265 -8.54 7.24 6.74
C ALA A 265 -9.06 7.57 8.16
N ILE A 266 -9.12 6.57 9.04
CA ILE A 266 -9.46 6.77 10.45
C ILE A 266 -8.43 7.67 11.15
N ARG A 267 -7.13 7.42 10.95
CA ARG A 267 -6.08 8.25 11.55
C ARG A 267 -6.08 9.69 11.02
N SER A 268 -6.32 9.88 9.73
CA SER A 268 -6.41 11.20 9.12
C SER A 268 -7.61 12.02 9.62
N SER A 269 -8.66 11.37 10.13
CA SER A 269 -9.82 12.02 10.77
C SER A 269 -9.64 12.23 12.28
N GLY A 270 -8.43 12.00 12.82
CA GLY A 270 -8.09 12.22 14.22
C GLY A 270 -8.33 11.02 15.13
N GLY A 271 -8.78 9.87 14.58
CA GLY A 271 -8.90 8.63 15.32
C GLY A 271 -7.57 7.88 15.49
N ASP A 272 -7.58 6.80 16.27
CA ASP A 272 -6.50 5.82 16.29
C ASP A 272 -7.02 4.47 15.79
N ALA A 273 -6.19 3.76 15.01
CA ALA A 273 -6.58 2.55 14.32
C ALA A 273 -5.55 1.43 14.43
N ARG A 274 -6.03 0.19 14.66
CA ARG A 274 -5.27 -1.06 14.55
C ARG A 274 -5.88 -1.97 13.50
N ILE A 275 -5.07 -2.85 12.94
CA ILE A 275 -5.46 -3.89 11.99
C ILE A 275 -5.39 -5.24 12.68
N VAL A 276 -6.49 -5.98 12.67
CA VAL A 276 -6.62 -7.28 13.31
C VAL A 276 -7.06 -8.33 12.32
N VAL A 277 -6.48 -9.52 12.46
CA VAL A 277 -6.78 -10.67 11.62
C VAL A 277 -7.75 -11.57 12.36
N THR A 278 -8.94 -11.77 11.80
CA THR A 278 -9.94 -12.71 12.30
C THR A 278 -9.96 -13.98 11.45
N GLY A 279 -10.29 -15.11 12.08
CA GLY A 279 -10.48 -16.39 11.41
C GLY A 279 -11.89 -16.58 10.83
N ASP A 280 -12.80 -15.65 11.12
CA ASP A 280 -14.19 -15.70 10.68
C ASP A 280 -14.40 -14.84 9.41
N ILE A 281 -15.37 -15.23 8.58
CA ILE A 281 -15.91 -14.36 7.53
C ILE A 281 -16.47 -13.11 8.20
N VAL A 282 -15.91 -11.94 7.86
CA VAL A 282 -16.21 -10.65 8.51
C VAL A 282 -17.47 -10.01 7.98
#